data_AF-I1R248-F1
#
_entry.id   AF-I1R248-F1
#
_cell.length_a   1.000
_cell.length_b   1.000
_cell.length_c   1.000
_cell.angle_alpha   90.00
_cell.angle_beta   90.00
_cell.angle_gamma   90.00
#
_symmetry.space_group_name_H-M   'P 1'
#
loop_
_entity.id
_entity.type
_entity.pdbx_description
1 polymer ?
#
loop_
_entity_poly.entity_id
_entity_poly.type
_entity_poly.pdbx_seq_one_letter_code
_entity_poly.pdbx_strand_id
1 'polypeptide(L)'
;MALVIADEIKAKAEVYYDDEICQQCTRLLLKEAGLPNGLLPLKDIMECGYVEETGFVWLKQKKRIDHVFQSLGRLVSYGTEITAFAEKGRIKKVKGIKTRELMVWVPVEEIALDEQKTGKLICKSIAGITKTFPASAFQIPEKEEKITCAIPKPVIITSSAIL
;
A
#
# COMPACT_ATOMS: atom_id res chain seq x y z
N MET A 1 -3.73 6.01 -25.45
CA MET A 1 -3.28 4.60 -25.42
C MET A 1 -3.11 4.03 -24.00
N ALA A 2 -3.02 4.83 -22.93
CA ALA A 2 -2.89 4.32 -21.55
C ALA A 2 -4.16 3.66 -20.96
N LEU A 3 -5.34 3.92 -21.52
CA LEU A 3 -6.60 3.34 -21.02
C LEU A 3 -6.74 1.83 -21.28
N VAL A 4 -6.21 1.34 -22.40
CA VAL A 4 -6.41 -0.05 -22.84
C VAL A 4 -5.64 -1.04 -21.95
N ILE A 5 -4.40 -0.68 -21.58
CA ILE A 5 -3.55 -1.51 -20.72
C ILE A 5 -4.13 -1.64 -19.31
N ALA A 6 -4.79 -0.60 -18.79
CA ALA A 6 -5.41 -0.66 -17.48
C ALA A 6 -6.66 -1.56 -17.47
N ASP A 7 -7.41 -1.62 -18.56
CA ASP A 7 -8.64 -2.42 -18.66
C ASP A 7 -8.33 -3.92 -18.81
N GLU A 8 -7.34 -4.28 -19.64
CA GLU A 8 -6.89 -5.67 -19.81
C GLU A 8 -6.23 -6.23 -18.55
N ILE A 9 -5.43 -5.42 -17.83
CA ILE A 9 -4.84 -5.81 -16.54
C ILE A 9 -5.91 -6.00 -15.48
N LYS A 10 -6.98 -5.17 -15.50
CA LYS A 10 -8.10 -5.28 -14.57
C LYS A 10 -9.06 -6.42 -14.88
N ALA A 11 -9.06 -6.96 -16.10
CA ALA A 11 -9.95 -8.06 -16.48
C ALA A 11 -9.70 -9.35 -15.68
N LYS A 12 -8.47 -9.57 -15.20
CA LYS A 12 -8.10 -10.68 -14.30
C LYS A 12 -8.00 -10.27 -12.83
N ALA A 13 -8.40 -9.05 -12.48
CA ALA A 13 -8.24 -8.55 -11.13
C ALA A 13 -9.29 -9.13 -10.19
N GLU A 14 -8.87 -9.42 -8.98
CA GLU A 14 -9.77 -9.58 -7.86
C GLU A 14 -10.11 -8.19 -7.33
N VAL A 15 -11.37 -7.79 -7.48
CA VAL A 15 -11.88 -6.49 -7.06
C VAL A 15 -12.89 -6.69 -5.95
N TYR A 16 -12.68 -5.98 -4.86
CA TYR A 16 -13.57 -5.94 -3.72
C TYR A 16 -14.18 -4.55 -3.61
N TYR A 17 -15.42 -4.55 -3.13
CA TYR A 17 -16.20 -3.38 -2.80
C TYR A 17 -16.57 -3.47 -1.32
N ASP A 18 -17.13 -2.39 -0.78
CA ASP A 18 -17.42 -2.18 0.65
C ASP A 18 -16.19 -1.88 1.52
N ASP A 19 -16.35 -0.90 2.42
CA ASP A 19 -15.26 -0.37 3.24
C ASP A 19 -14.62 -1.45 4.10
N GLU A 20 -15.41 -2.22 4.85
CA GLU A 20 -14.88 -3.26 5.75
C GLU A 20 -14.09 -4.34 5.01
N ILE A 21 -14.61 -4.83 3.88
CA ILE A 21 -13.94 -5.84 3.06
C ILE A 21 -12.64 -5.25 2.48
N CYS A 22 -12.69 -4.05 1.93
CA CYS A 22 -11.51 -3.43 1.34
C CYS A 22 -10.42 -3.14 2.38
N GLN A 23 -10.81 -2.74 3.60
CA GLN A 23 -9.88 -2.57 4.71
C GLN A 23 -9.19 -3.91 5.05
N GLN A 24 -9.95 -5.00 5.15
CA GLN A 24 -9.42 -6.35 5.41
C GLN A 24 -8.47 -6.82 4.31
N CYS A 25 -8.88 -6.71 3.04
CA CYS A 25 -8.05 -7.06 1.88
C CYS A 25 -6.73 -6.28 1.88
N THR A 26 -6.78 -4.97 2.17
CA THR A 26 -5.58 -4.13 2.21
C THR A 26 -4.64 -4.52 3.36
N ARG A 27 -5.18 -4.83 4.55
CA ARG A 27 -4.38 -5.32 5.68
C ARG A 27 -3.71 -6.65 5.35
N LEU A 28 -4.41 -7.57 4.70
CA LEU A 28 -3.86 -8.85 4.26
C LEU A 28 -2.77 -8.67 3.20
N LEU A 29 -3.00 -7.82 2.20
CA LEU A 29 -1.98 -7.48 1.19
C LEU A 29 -0.69 -6.95 1.84
N LEU A 30 -0.80 -6.02 2.79
CA LEU A 30 0.36 -5.49 3.51
C LEU A 30 1.07 -6.60 4.29
N LYS A 31 0.32 -7.47 4.95
CA LYS A 31 0.86 -8.62 5.70
C LYS A 31 1.60 -9.60 4.79
N GLU A 32 1.03 -9.97 3.65
CA GLU A 32 1.67 -10.85 2.66
C GLU A 32 2.93 -10.20 2.04
N ALA A 33 2.89 -8.88 1.84
CA ALA A 33 4.06 -8.10 1.44
C ALA A 33 5.08 -7.92 2.58
N GLY A 34 4.79 -8.35 3.81
CA GLY A 34 5.66 -8.16 4.98
C GLY A 34 5.75 -6.70 5.46
N LEU A 35 4.85 -5.84 5.01
CA LEU A 35 4.79 -4.43 5.37
C LEU A 35 3.90 -4.19 6.59
N PRO A 36 4.14 -3.12 7.37
CA PRO A 36 3.32 -2.81 8.54
C PRO A 36 1.86 -2.53 8.20
N ASN A 37 0.96 -3.06 9.03
CA ASN A 37 -0.49 -2.95 8.88
C ASN A 37 -1.05 -1.52 9.00
N GLY A 38 -0.29 -0.58 9.58
CA GLY A 38 -0.67 0.82 9.74
C GLY A 38 -0.02 1.77 8.72
N LEU A 39 0.53 1.24 7.61
CA LEU A 39 1.14 2.06 6.56
C LEU A 39 0.12 2.99 5.85
N LEU A 40 -1.15 2.59 5.84
CA LEU A 40 -2.26 3.31 5.20
C LEU A 40 -3.35 3.65 6.22
N PRO A 41 -3.90 4.88 6.22
CA PRO A 41 -5.06 5.25 7.03
C PRO A 41 -6.34 4.74 6.33
N LEU A 42 -6.63 3.45 6.50
CA LEU A 42 -7.72 2.74 5.86
C LEU A 42 -9.10 3.27 6.32
N LYS A 43 -9.69 4.18 5.55
CA LYS A 43 -10.96 4.84 5.89
C LYS A 43 -11.77 5.23 4.67
N ASP A 44 -13.07 4.98 4.71
CA ASP A 44 -14.03 5.32 3.65
C ASP A 44 -13.57 4.77 2.27
N ILE A 45 -13.06 3.54 2.27
CA ILE A 45 -12.59 2.82 1.08
C ILE A 45 -13.80 2.30 0.32
N MET A 46 -13.81 2.54 -0.98
CA MET A 46 -14.92 2.19 -1.86
C MET A 46 -14.61 0.96 -2.72
N GLU A 47 -13.34 0.79 -3.06
CA GLU A 47 -12.88 -0.23 -4.00
C GLU A 47 -11.42 -0.54 -3.67
N CYS A 48 -11.07 -1.82 -3.60
CA CYS A 48 -9.70 -2.26 -3.68
C CYS A 48 -9.58 -3.37 -4.72
N GLY A 49 -8.50 -3.36 -5.48
CA GLY A 49 -8.26 -4.40 -6.46
C GLY A 49 -6.82 -4.83 -6.52
N TYR A 50 -6.62 -6.08 -6.91
CA TYR A 50 -5.33 -6.72 -7.02
C TYR A 50 -5.28 -7.64 -8.24
N VAL A 51 -4.13 -7.65 -8.91
CA VAL A 51 -3.82 -8.56 -10.01
C VAL A 51 -2.65 -9.44 -9.60
N GLU A 52 -2.94 -10.68 -9.23
CA GLU A 52 -1.95 -11.66 -8.76
C GLU A 52 -0.76 -11.82 -9.71
N GLU A 53 -1.05 -11.93 -11.01
CA GLU A 53 -0.05 -12.15 -12.06
C GLU A 53 1.02 -11.03 -12.12
N THR A 54 0.65 -9.78 -11.80
CA THR A 54 1.53 -8.62 -11.96
C THR A 54 1.94 -7.96 -10.65
N GLY A 55 1.26 -8.32 -9.54
CA GLY A 55 1.37 -7.59 -8.29
C GLY A 55 0.69 -6.22 -8.31
N PHE A 56 -0.01 -5.83 -9.39
CA PHE A 56 -0.64 -4.51 -9.48
C PHE A 56 -1.79 -4.39 -8.48
N VAL A 57 -1.77 -3.31 -7.70
CA VAL A 57 -2.77 -3.02 -6.66
C VAL A 57 -3.34 -1.63 -6.88
N TRP A 58 -4.61 -1.46 -6.52
CA TRP A 58 -5.19 -0.13 -6.38
C TRP A 58 -6.17 -0.05 -5.21
N LEU A 59 -6.31 1.17 -4.71
CA LEU A 59 -7.22 1.53 -3.64
C LEU A 59 -7.95 2.80 -4.04
N LYS A 60 -9.28 2.81 -3.96
CA LYS A 60 -10.08 4.03 -4.08
C LYS A 60 -10.78 4.34 -2.78
N GLN A 61 -10.66 5.58 -2.35
CA GLN A 61 -11.26 6.11 -1.13
C GLN A 61 -12.11 7.33 -1.46
N LYS A 62 -13.18 7.55 -0.69
CA LYS A 62 -14.18 8.59 -0.95
C LYS A 62 -13.59 10.00 -1.01
N LYS A 63 -12.53 10.26 -0.24
CA LYS A 63 -11.86 11.56 -0.15
C LYS A 63 -10.38 11.38 0.13
N ARG A 64 -9.58 12.37 -0.23
CA ARG A 64 -8.19 12.47 0.20
C ARG A 64 -8.10 12.47 1.74
N ILE A 65 -7.10 11.76 2.27
CA ILE A 65 -6.79 11.73 3.70
C ILE A 65 -5.37 12.26 3.89
N ASP A 66 -5.22 13.27 4.74
CA ASP A 66 -3.93 13.69 5.25
C ASP A 66 -3.74 13.09 6.64
N HIS A 67 -2.68 12.29 6.81
CA HIS A 67 -2.38 11.58 8.05
C HIS A 67 -1.04 12.02 8.62
N VAL A 68 -1.01 12.22 9.93
CA VAL A 68 0.22 12.56 10.68
C VAL A 68 0.67 11.34 11.43
N PHE A 69 1.81 10.78 11.03
CA PHE A 69 2.53 9.80 11.84
C PHE A 69 3.22 10.54 12.98
N GLN A 70 2.55 10.66 14.12
CA GLN A 70 3.01 11.44 15.27
C GLN A 70 4.39 11.00 15.77
N SER A 71 4.62 9.68 15.82
CA SER A 71 5.91 9.06 16.18
C SER A 71 7.06 9.45 15.25
N LEU A 72 6.76 9.80 14.00
CA LEU A 72 7.73 10.19 12.98
C LEU A 72 7.78 11.70 12.73
N GLY A 73 6.80 12.45 13.24
CA GLY A 73 6.59 13.86 12.90
C GLY A 73 6.35 14.09 11.41
N ARG A 74 5.76 13.12 10.69
CA ARG A 74 5.59 13.18 9.23
C ARG A 74 4.13 13.32 8.83
N LEU A 75 3.88 14.30 7.96
CA LEU A 75 2.59 14.48 7.30
C LEU A 75 2.61 13.81 5.93
N VAL A 76 1.67 12.91 5.71
CA VAL A 76 1.52 12.13 4.48
C VAL A 76 0.10 12.33 3.94
N SER A 77 0.01 12.58 2.65
CA SER A 77 -1.23 12.75 1.91
C SER A 77 -1.51 11.49 1.10
N TYR A 78 -2.70 10.95 1.26
CA TYR A 78 -3.26 9.81 0.55
C TYR A 78 -4.41 10.29 -0.33
N GLY A 79 -4.22 10.22 -1.64
CA GLY A 79 -5.20 10.65 -2.65
C GLY A 79 -6.44 9.76 -2.68
N THR A 80 -7.43 10.15 -3.49
CA THR A 80 -8.67 9.38 -3.69
C THR A 80 -8.44 8.08 -4.46
N GLU A 81 -7.37 8.00 -5.24
CA GLU A 81 -6.92 6.79 -5.92
C GLU A 81 -5.42 6.60 -5.66
N ILE A 82 -5.08 5.42 -5.15
CA ILE A 82 -3.71 4.99 -4.89
C ILE A 82 -3.46 3.76 -5.77
N THR A 83 -2.35 3.74 -6.49
CA THR A 83 -1.95 2.59 -7.30
C THR A 83 -0.49 2.27 -7.06
N ALA A 84 -0.13 0.99 -7.14
CA ALA A 84 1.25 0.55 -7.02
C ALA A 84 1.42 -0.89 -7.55
N PHE A 85 2.66 -1.38 -7.51
CA PHE A 85 2.97 -2.79 -7.68
C PHE A 85 3.53 -3.33 -6.36
N ALA A 86 2.84 -4.31 -5.79
CA ALA A 86 3.20 -4.97 -4.55
C ALA A 86 4.03 -6.23 -4.82
N GLU A 87 5.14 -6.34 -4.11
CA GLU A 87 6.08 -7.47 -4.13
C GLU A 87 6.45 -7.80 -2.69
N LYS A 88 7.10 -8.95 -2.49
CA LYS A 88 7.48 -9.38 -1.14
C LYS A 88 8.51 -8.39 -0.57
N GLY A 89 8.15 -7.74 0.53
CA GLY A 89 8.95 -6.73 1.21
C GLY A 89 8.94 -5.35 0.54
N ARG A 90 8.16 -5.12 -0.52
CA ARG A 90 8.26 -3.86 -1.30
C ARG A 90 6.97 -3.49 -2.02
N ILE A 91 6.72 -2.20 -2.12
CA ILE A 91 5.72 -1.61 -3.01
C ILE A 91 6.42 -0.55 -3.87
N LYS A 92 6.27 -0.61 -5.19
CA LYS A 92 6.95 0.27 -6.15
C LYS A 92 5.99 0.95 -7.12
N LYS A 93 6.48 1.99 -7.81
CA LYS A 93 5.72 2.85 -8.72
C LYS A 93 4.45 3.39 -8.07
N VAL A 94 4.58 3.78 -6.80
CA VAL A 94 3.47 4.30 -6.01
C VAL A 94 2.95 5.58 -6.66
N LYS A 95 1.63 5.68 -6.79
CA LYS A 95 0.91 6.91 -7.15
C LYS A 95 -0.17 7.18 -6.13
N GLY A 96 -0.50 8.47 -5.96
CA GLY A 96 -1.53 8.90 -5.00
C GLY A 96 -1.02 9.12 -3.58
N ILE A 97 0.23 8.79 -3.26
CA ILE A 97 0.84 9.05 -1.94
C ILE A 97 1.88 10.17 -2.08
N LYS A 98 1.80 11.18 -1.21
CA LYS A 98 2.76 12.29 -1.13
C LYS A 98 3.19 12.53 0.30
N THR A 99 4.46 12.84 0.52
CA THR A 99 4.96 13.29 1.81
C THR A 99 5.21 14.79 1.78
N ARG A 100 5.08 15.47 2.92
CA ARG A 100 5.46 16.89 3.03
C ARG A 100 6.93 17.01 3.38
N GLU A 101 7.72 17.63 2.52
CA GLU A 101 9.14 17.92 2.72
C GLU A 101 9.43 19.37 2.35
N LEU A 102 10.15 20.09 3.22
CA LEU A 102 10.46 21.53 3.07
C LEU A 102 9.29 22.36 2.50
N MET A 103 8.09 22.20 3.08
CA MET A 103 6.82 22.82 2.68
C MET A 103 6.18 22.34 1.36
N VAL A 104 6.86 21.54 0.54
CA VAL A 104 6.36 21.00 -0.73
C VAL A 104 5.82 19.59 -0.55
N TRP A 105 4.83 19.21 -1.36
CA TRP A 105 4.34 17.83 -1.45
C TRP A 105 5.16 17.04 -2.47
N VAL A 106 5.89 16.03 -1.99
CA VAL A 106 6.74 15.19 -2.83
C VAL A 106 6.09 13.80 -2.98
N PRO A 107 5.86 13.31 -4.22
CA PRO A 107 5.35 11.96 -4.44
C PRO A 107 6.30 10.88 -3.90
N VAL A 108 5.71 9.89 -3.24
CA VAL A 108 6.40 8.64 -2.90
C VAL A 108 6.45 7.78 -4.15
N GLU A 109 7.60 7.19 -4.44
CA GLU A 109 7.82 6.31 -5.58
C GLU A 109 7.89 4.84 -5.13
N GLU A 110 8.54 4.58 -4.00
CA GLU A 110 8.81 3.24 -3.51
C GLU A 110 8.83 3.19 -1.99
N ILE A 111 8.33 2.09 -1.45
CA ILE A 111 8.36 1.75 -0.03
C ILE A 111 8.89 0.32 0.07
N ALA A 112 9.99 0.09 0.77
CA ALA A 112 10.62 -1.23 0.85
C ALA A 112 11.09 -1.53 2.27
N LEU A 113 11.08 -2.79 2.66
CA LEU A 113 11.83 -3.26 3.82
C LEU A 113 13.33 -3.17 3.50
N ASP A 114 14.10 -2.87 4.53
CA ASP A 114 15.55 -2.94 4.47
C ASP A 114 16.02 -4.38 4.25
N GLU A 115 16.80 -4.61 3.19
CA GLU A 115 17.25 -5.94 2.76
C GLU A 115 18.14 -6.64 3.81
N GLN A 116 18.79 -5.86 4.67
CA GLN A 116 19.62 -6.38 5.76
C GLN A 116 18.79 -6.86 6.97
N LYS A 117 17.46 -6.94 6.83
CA LYS A 117 16.49 -7.37 7.86
C LYS A 117 16.60 -6.57 9.16
N THR A 118 16.97 -5.30 9.06
CA THR A 118 17.13 -4.43 10.24
C THR A 118 15.81 -3.99 10.89
N GLY A 119 14.66 -4.47 10.40
CA GLY A 119 13.33 -4.04 10.86
C GLY A 119 13.00 -2.60 10.46
N LYS A 120 13.65 -2.09 9.40
CA LYS A 120 13.47 -0.73 8.90
C LYS A 120 12.73 -0.72 7.57
N LEU A 121 12.10 0.41 7.32
CA LEU A 121 11.35 0.77 6.14
C LEU A 121 12.08 1.90 5.41
N ILE A 122 12.38 1.69 4.15
CA ILE A 122 13.02 2.64 3.24
C ILE A 122 11.93 3.21 2.33
N CYS A 123 11.70 4.52 2.42
CA CYS A 123 10.78 5.25 1.56
C CYS A 123 11.59 6.11 0.59
N LYS A 124 11.38 5.91 -0.70
CA LYS A 124 11.97 6.73 -1.77
C LYS A 124 10.91 7.61 -2.38
N SER A 125 11.30 8.85 -2.63
CA SER A 125 10.48 9.82 -3.37
C SER A 125 11.00 9.99 -4.78
N ILE A 126 10.13 10.45 -5.68
CA ILE A 126 10.48 10.73 -7.08
C ILE A 126 11.55 11.84 -7.22
N ALA A 127 11.76 12.63 -6.17
CA ALA A 127 12.80 13.66 -6.12
C ALA A 127 14.19 13.10 -5.75
N GLY A 128 14.36 11.78 -5.68
CA GLY A 128 15.61 11.11 -5.27
C GLY A 128 15.87 11.13 -3.76
N ILE A 129 14.95 11.69 -2.96
CA ILE A 129 15.08 11.70 -1.49
C ILE A 129 14.70 10.31 -0.98
N THR A 130 15.63 9.70 -0.24
CA THR A 130 15.43 8.44 0.48
C THR A 130 15.38 8.70 1.98
N LYS A 131 14.40 8.13 2.67
CA LYS A 131 14.27 8.20 4.13
C LYS A 131 14.09 6.81 4.69
N THR A 132 14.68 6.57 5.86
CA THR A 132 14.59 5.28 6.56
C THR A 132 13.92 5.47 7.90
N PHE A 133 12.99 4.58 8.22
CA PHE A 133 12.16 4.62 9.43
C PHE A 133 12.11 3.23 10.08
N PRO A 134 11.94 3.12 11.40
CA PRO A 134 11.64 1.83 12.01
C PRO A 134 10.25 1.34 11.55
N ALA A 135 10.14 0.08 11.15
CA ALA A 135 8.87 -0.48 10.67
C ALA A 135 7.77 -0.46 11.75
N SER A 136 8.17 -0.59 13.02
CA SER A 136 7.28 -0.51 14.18
C SER A 136 6.57 0.84 14.32
N ALA A 137 7.11 1.93 13.77
CA ALA A 137 6.44 3.24 13.82
C ALA A 137 5.18 3.32 12.95
N PHE A 138 4.99 2.33 12.05
CA PHE A 138 3.80 2.18 11.20
C PHE A 138 2.92 1.02 11.65
N GLN A 139 3.21 0.40 12.79
CA GLN A 139 2.41 -0.72 13.28
C GLN A 139 1.29 -0.19 14.17
N ILE A 140 0.08 -0.66 13.91
CA ILE A 140 -1.09 -0.39 14.75
C ILE A 140 -1.49 -1.66 15.50
N PRO A 141 -2.05 -1.57 16.71
CA PRO A 141 -2.57 -2.72 17.42
C PRO A 141 -3.59 -3.45 16.54
N GLU A 142 -3.40 -4.75 16.35
CA GLU A 142 -4.42 -5.60 15.71
C GLU A 142 -5.63 -5.61 16.64
N LYS A 143 -6.70 -4.91 16.27
CA LYS A 143 -8.00 -5.16 16.88
C LYS A 143 -8.47 -6.51 16.34
N GLU A 144 -8.93 -7.39 17.23
CA GLU A 144 -9.61 -8.63 16.83
C GLU A 144 -10.89 -8.28 16.06
N GLU A 145 -10.76 -8.05 14.76
CA GLU A 145 -11.90 -7.95 13.86
C GLU A 145 -12.42 -9.36 13.63
N LYS A 146 -13.67 -9.61 14.05
CA LYS A 146 -14.35 -10.89 13.80
C LYS A 146 -14.33 -11.17 12.30
N ILE A 147 -13.66 -12.26 11.94
CA ILE A 147 -13.58 -12.78 10.58
C ILE A 147 -14.95 -13.36 10.22
N THR A 148 -15.86 -12.53 9.72
CA THR A 148 -17.12 -12.99 9.15
C THR A 148 -17.42 -12.22 7.88
N CYS A 149 -16.79 -12.63 6.78
CA CYS A 149 -17.31 -12.69 5.42
C CYS A 149 -16.17 -13.22 4.53
N ALA A 150 -16.52 -13.85 3.40
CA ALA A 150 -15.63 -14.65 2.54
C ALA A 150 -14.18 -14.16 2.55
N ILE A 151 -13.28 -15.01 3.08
CA ILE A 151 -11.84 -14.77 3.14
C ILE A 151 -11.42 -14.34 1.73
N PRO A 152 -10.96 -13.08 1.50
CA PRO A 152 -10.40 -12.74 0.21
C PRO A 152 -9.28 -13.72 -0.06
N LYS A 153 -9.21 -14.24 -1.29
CA LYS A 153 -8.23 -15.28 -1.62
C LYS A 153 -6.86 -14.79 -1.14
N PRO A 154 -6.06 -15.67 -0.51
CA PRO A 154 -4.74 -15.28 -0.04
C PRO A 154 -4.01 -14.62 -1.22
N VAL A 155 -3.57 -13.38 -1.02
CA VAL A 155 -2.81 -12.64 -2.04
C VAL A 155 -1.45 -13.32 -2.13
N ILE A 156 -1.30 -14.27 -3.05
CA ILE A 156 -0.03 -14.97 -3.26
C ILE A 156 0.91 -14.01 -3.99
N ILE A 157 1.73 -13.30 -3.23
CA ILE A 157 2.82 -12.52 -3.80
C ILE A 157 3.89 -13.52 -4.24
N THR A 158 3.81 -13.94 -5.50
CA THR A 158 4.76 -14.89 -6.08
C THR A 158 6.16 -14.29 -6.01
N SER A 159 7.00 -14.92 -5.19
CA SER A 159 8.43 -14.68 -5.24
C SER A 159 8.90 -15.16 -6.61
N SER A 160 9.32 -14.25 -7.49
CA SER A 160 10.20 -14.65 -8.59
C SER A 160 11.48 -15.17 -7.93
N ALA A 161 11.47 -16.48 -7.64
CA ALA A 161 12.65 -17.21 -7.27
C ALA A 161 13.59 -17.13 -8.47
N ILE A 162 14.66 -16.39 -8.24
CA ILE A 162 15.97 -16.48 -8.88
C ILE A 162 16.15 -17.81 -9.61
N LEU A 163 16.39 -17.72 -10.92
CA LEU A 163 17.18 -18.67 -11.70
C LEU A 163 18.18 -17.86 -12.50
#